data_AF-A0A7M4D899-F1
#
_entry.id   AF-A0A7M4D899-F1
#
_cell.length_a   1.000
_cell.length_b   1.000
_cell.length_c   1.000
_cell.angle_alpha   90.00
_cell.angle_beta   90.00
_cell.angle_gamma   90.00
#
_symmetry.space_group_name_H-M   'P 1'
#
loop_
_entity.id
_entity.type
_entity.pdbx_description
1 polymer ?
#
loop_
_entity_poly.entity_id
_entity_poly.type
_entity_poly.pdbx_seq_one_letter_code
_entity_poly.pdbx_strand_id
1 'polypeptide(L)'
;MVGLLLLKHIYNLSDVAIVDRWIENPYWQYFSGENVFQTQKPFNPTEFIHFRKRIGKEGVEKLLKVSIQLYWQRGSGKKKC
;
A
#
# COMPACT_ATOMS: atom_id res chain seq x y z
N MET A 1 2.44 2.17 -5.35
CA MET A 1 1.99 3.32 -4.52
C MET A 1 0.80 3.00 -3.60
N VAL A 2 -0.29 2.39 -4.08
CA VAL A 2 -1.47 2.07 -3.23
C VAL A 2 -1.12 1.13 -2.07
N GLY A 3 -0.27 0.11 -2.30
CA GLY A 3 0.21 -0.79 -1.24
C GLY A 3 0.93 -0.05 -0.10
N LEU A 4 1.83 0.89 -0.41
CA LEU A 4 2.49 1.72 0.61
C LEU A 4 1.49 2.63 1.35
N LEU A 5 0.44 3.10 0.69
CA LEU A 5 -0.59 3.93 1.33
C LEU A 5 -1.44 3.12 2.33
N LEU A 6 -1.71 1.85 2.02
CA LEU A 6 -2.34 0.91 2.97
C LEU A 6 -1.40 0.58 4.13
N LEU A 7 -0.14 0.24 3.87
CA LEU A 7 0.87 -0.03 4.90
C LEU A 7 1.04 1.17 5.83
N LYS A 8 1.06 2.39 5.28
CA LYS A 8 1.10 3.62 6.06
C LYS A 8 -0.07 3.71 7.04
N HIS A 9 -1.29 3.36 6.61
CA HIS A 9 -2.46 3.43 7.48
C HIS A 9 -2.45 2.34 8.56
N ILE A 10 -2.01 1.12 8.21
CA ILE A 10 -1.89 -0.01 9.14
C ILE A 10 -0.85 0.27 10.23
N TYR A 11 0.33 0.77 9.86
CA TYR A 11 1.44 1.00 10.78
C TYR A 11 1.51 2.43 11.34
N ASN A 12 0.59 3.31 10.92
CA ASN A 12 0.53 4.73 11.28
C ASN A 12 1.88 5.47 11.18
N LEU A 13 2.58 5.28 10.05
CA LEU A 13 3.92 5.86 9.81
C LEU A 13 3.87 7.17 9.01
N SER A 14 4.97 7.92 9.03
CA SER A 14 5.15 9.10 8.18
C SER A 14 5.43 8.70 6.72
N ASP A 15 5.18 9.64 5.80
CA ASP A 15 5.38 9.46 4.35
C ASP A 15 6.84 9.20 3.96
N VAL A 16 7.81 9.66 4.77
CA VAL A 16 9.23 9.41 4.55
C VAL A 16 9.62 8.05 5.14
N ALA A 17 9.23 7.80 6.40
CA ALA A 17 9.56 6.57 7.10
C ALA A 17 9.00 5.32 6.42
N ILE A 18 7.84 5.42 5.73
CA ILE A 18 7.28 4.29 4.99
C ILE A 18 8.15 3.92 3.78
N VAL A 19 8.75 4.89 3.09
CA VAL A 19 9.60 4.65 1.91
C VAL A 19 10.95 4.09 2.34
N ASP A 20 11.51 4.60 3.44
CA ASP A 20 12.78 4.09 3.97
C ASP A 20 12.65 2.64 4.47
N ARG A 21 11.62 2.33 5.27
CA ARG A 21 11.37 0.96 5.74
C ARG A 21 10.96 -0.02 4.63
N TRP A 22 10.44 0.48 3.51
CA TRP A 22 10.11 -0.37 2.37
C TRP A 22 11.35 -0.97 1.72
N ILE A 23 12.47 -0.24 1.69
CA ILE A 23 13.75 -0.78 1.20
C ILE A 23 14.26 -1.89 2.12
N GLU A 24 14.12 -1.70 3.43
CA GLU A 24 14.64 -2.64 4.44
C GLU A 24 13.81 -3.92 4.56
N ASN A 25 12.53 -3.88 4.16
CA ASN A 25 11.59 -4.97 4.43
C ASN A 25 11.12 -5.68 3.14
N PRO A 26 11.63 -6.90 2.84
CA PRO A 26 11.20 -7.68 1.68
C PRO A 26 9.70 -7.98 1.65
N TYR A 27 9.05 -8.13 2.82
CA TYR A 27 7.61 -8.39 2.89
C TYR A 27 6.79 -7.20 2.40
N TRP A 28 7.28 -5.98 2.61
CA TRP A 28 6.59 -4.76 2.17
C TRP A 28 6.73 -4.55 0.66
N GLN A 29 7.88 -4.96 0.10
CA GLN A 29 8.10 -5.00 -1.33
C GLN A 29 7.17 -6.02 -1.99
N TYR A 30 7.13 -7.24 -1.46
CA TYR A 30 6.23 -8.30 -1.94
C TYR A 30 4.76 -7.88 -1.84
N PHE A 31 4.34 -7.29 -0.71
CA PHE A 31 2.98 -6.77 -0.55
C PHE A 31 2.63 -5.67 -1.57
N SER A 32 3.63 -4.88 -1.97
CA SER A 32 3.45 -3.83 -2.98
C SER A 32 3.41 -4.37 -4.41
N GLY A 33 3.64 -5.67 -4.61
CA GLY A 33 3.63 -6.35 -5.91
C GLY A 33 5.01 -6.58 -6.53
N GLU A 34 6.10 -6.33 -5.79
CA GLU A 34 7.44 -6.62 -6.28
C GLU A 34 7.75 -8.12 -6.18
N ASN A 35 8.25 -8.69 -7.27
CA ASN A 35 8.66 -10.11 -7.32
C ASN A 35 10.16 -10.30 -7.00
N VAL A 36 10.94 -9.22 -7.11
CA VAL A 36 12.38 -9.22 -6.87
C VAL A 36 12.70 -8.17 -5.82
N PHE A 37 13.61 -8.50 -4.91
CA PHE A 37 14.03 -7.57 -3.87
C PHE A 37 14.76 -6.37 -4.48
N GLN A 38 14.24 -5.18 -4.23
CA GLN A 38 14.80 -3.91 -4.68
C GLN A 38 15.55 -3.23 -3.54
N THR A 39 16.77 -2.78 -3.81
CA THR A 39 17.58 -2.02 -2.83
C THR A 39 17.42 -0.50 -2.98
N GLN A 40 16.78 -0.06 -4.07
CA GLN A 40 16.56 1.35 -4.36
C GLN A 40 15.15 1.80 -3.95
N LYS A 41 15.00 3.10 -3.68
CA LYS A 41 13.69 3.69 -3.39
C LYS A 41 12.77 3.54 -4.61
N PRO A 42 11.52 3.12 -4.43
CA PRO A 42 10.59 2.95 -5.55
C PRO A 42 10.17 4.30 -6.17
N PHE A 43 10.22 5.37 -5.38
CA PHE A 43 9.95 6.75 -5.80
C PHE A 43 10.52 7.74 -4.77
N ASN A 44 10.60 9.02 -5.16
CA ASN A 44 10.96 10.08 -4.23
C ASN A 44 9.84 10.28 -3.18
N PRO A 45 10.12 10.32 -1.87
CA PRO A 45 9.11 10.57 -0.83
C PRO A 45 8.21 11.79 -1.08
N THR A 46 8.71 12.82 -1.75
CA THR A 46 7.94 14.02 -2.11
C THR A 46 6.78 13.70 -3.07
N GLU A 47 7.00 12.80 -4.04
CA GLU A 47 5.96 12.34 -4.97
C GLU A 47 4.80 11.66 -4.24
N PHE A 48 5.10 10.97 -3.13
CA PHE A 48 4.09 10.32 -2.31
C PHE A 48 3.17 11.33 -1.61
N ILE A 49 3.74 12.45 -1.16
CA ILE A 49 2.97 13.56 -0.57
C ILE A 49 2.07 14.17 -1.64
N HIS A 50 2.59 14.41 -2.84
CA HIS A 50 1.79 14.94 -3.96
C HIS A 50 0.68 13.98 -4.38
N PHE A 51 0.96 12.67 -4.42
CA PHE A 51 -0.03 11.63 -4.69
C PHE A 51 -1.15 11.64 -3.64
N ARG A 52 -0.81 11.69 -2.35
CA ARG A 52 -1.80 11.75 -1.26
C ARG A 52 -2.65 13.02 -1.33
N LYS A 53 -2.04 14.18 -1.61
CA LYS A 53 -2.76 15.44 -1.77
C LYS A 53 -3.70 15.42 -2.97
N ARG A 54 -3.28 14.84 -4.11
CA ARG A 54 -4.11 14.72 -5.32
C ARG A 54 -5.33 13.81 -5.11
N ILE A 55 -5.16 12.69 -4.40
CA ILE A 55 -6.25 11.75 -4.11
C ILE A 55 -7.24 12.32 -3.08
N GLY A 56 -6.75 13.12 -2.13
CA GLY A 56 -7.56 13.68 -1.06
C GLY A 56 -8.07 12.61 -0.08
N LYS A 57 -8.91 13.01 0.88
CA LYS A 57 -9.49 12.08 1.87
C LYS A 57 -10.45 11.08 1.22
N GLU A 58 -11.34 11.57 0.37
CA GLU A 58 -12.35 10.74 -0.30
C GLU A 58 -11.73 9.63 -1.16
N GLY A 59 -10.64 9.93 -1.87
CA GLY A 59 -9.97 8.93 -2.69
C GLY A 59 -9.29 7.85 -1.85
N VAL A 60 -8.73 8.21 -0.68
CA VAL A 60 -8.16 7.23 0.27
C VAL A 60 -9.25 6.34 0.85
N GLU A 61 -10.38 6.90 1.24
CA GLU A 61 -11.52 6.14 1.75
C GLU A 61 -12.08 5.16 0.71
N LYS A 62 -12.18 5.60 -0.56
CA LYS A 62 -12.58 4.72 -1.67
C LYS A 62 -11.59 3.57 -1.85
N LEU A 63 -10.28 3.84 -1.80
CA LEU A 63 -9.24 2.79 -1.89
C LEU A 63 -9.36 1.78 -0.75
N LEU A 64 -9.61 2.25 0.48
CA LEU A 64 -9.83 1.37 1.63
C LEU A 64 -11.08 0.50 1.45
N LYS A 65 -12.19 1.11 1.02
CA LYS A 65 -13.46 0.40 0.76
C LYS A 65 -13.31 -0.69 -0.30
N VAL A 66 -12.64 -0.37 -1.41
CA VAL A 66 -12.35 -1.32 -2.50
C VAL A 66 -11.48 -2.45 -1.99
N SER A 67 -10.45 -2.15 -1.19
CA SER A 67 -9.58 -3.17 -0.59
C SER A 67 -10.37 -4.16 0.26
N ILE A 68 -11.24 -3.67 1.15
CA ILE A 68 -12.12 -4.52 1.99
C ILE A 68 -13.06 -5.37 1.13
N GLN A 69 -13.67 -4.77 0.11
CA GLN A 69 -14.58 -5.48 -0.80
C GLN A 69 -13.87 -6.62 -1.55
N LEU A 70 -12.65 -6.37 -2.06
CA LEU A 70 -11.84 -7.39 -2.74
C LEU A 70 -11.51 -8.57 -1.81
N TYR A 71 -11.14 -8.29 -0.55
CA TYR A 71 -10.91 -9.35 0.45
C TYR A 71 -12.17 -10.16 0.72
N TRP A 72 -13.32 -9.50 0.85
CA TRP A 72 -14.59 -10.17 1.10
C TRP A 72 -15.02 -11.07 -0.07
N GLN A 73 -14.85 -10.62 -1.31
CA GLN A 73 -15.12 -11.43 -2.51
C GLN A 73 -14.18 -12.65 -2.58
N ARG A 74 -12.90 -12.47 -2.27
CA ARG A 74 -11.91 -13.55 -2.26
C ARG A 74 -12.15 -14.56 -1.14
N GLY A 75 -12.69 -14.15 0.00
CA GLY A 75 -13.12 -15.02 1.10
C GLY A 75 -14.44 -15.75 0.83
N SER A 76 -15.37 -15.12 0.12
CA SER A 76 -16.70 -15.67 -0.19
C SER A 76 -16.69 -16.73 -1.29
N GLY A 77 -15.62 -16.78 -2.09
CA GLY A 77 -15.40 -17.78 -3.15
C GLY A 77 -14.91 -19.16 -2.68
N LYS A 78 -14.77 -19.40 -1.36
CA LYS A 78 -14.46 -20.73 -0.80
C LYS A 78 -15.69 -21.35 -0.14
N LYS A 79 -16.80 -21.53 -0.88
CA LYS A 79 -17.65 -22.70 -0.62
C LYS A 79 -16.90 -23.90 -1.20
N LYS A 80 -16.09 -24.55 -0.36
CA LYS A 80 -15.59 -25.91 -0.63
C LYS A 80 -16.82 -26.81 -0.81
N CYS A 81 -16.97 -27.41 -1.99
CA CYS A 81 -17.53 -28.76 -2.08
C CYS A 81 -16.65 -29.72 -1.27
#